data_AF-A0A800A252-F1
#
_entry.id   AF-A0A800A252-F1
#
_cell.length_a   1.000
_cell.length_b   1.000
_cell.length_c   1.000
_cell.angle_alpha   90.00
_cell.angle_beta   90.00
_cell.angle_gamma   90.00
#
_symmetry.space_group_name_H-M   'P 1'
#
loop_
_entity.id
_entity.type
_entity.pdbx_description
1 polymer ?
#
loop_
_entity_poly.entity_id
_entity_poly.type
_entity_poly.pdbx_seq_one_letter_code
_entity_poly.pdbx_strand_id
1 'polypeptide(L)' 'RMGHAGAIISGSSGTAQDKITALASAGATIAPSPAEIGLTMKKVLETQP' A
#
# COMPACT_ATOMS: atom_id res chain seq x y z
N ARG A 1 4.48 -16.69 9.54
CA ARG A 1 5.15 -16.69 8.23
C ARG A 1 4.09 -16.77 7.15
N MET A 2 4.10 -15.86 6.18
CA MET A 2 3.05 -15.76 5.15
C MET A 2 3.59 -16.28 3.80
N GLY A 3 3.72 -17.59 3.61
CA GLY A 3 4.06 -18.24 2.33
C GLY A 3 5.40 -17.85 1.70
N HIS A 4 5.49 -16.65 1.12
CA HIS A 4 6.68 -16.07 0.52
C HIS A 4 7.79 -15.85 1.56
N ALA A 5 9.04 -16.22 1.24
CA ALA A 5 10.16 -16.17 2.17
C ALA A 5 10.40 -14.78 2.77
N GLY A 6 10.21 -13.72 1.97
CA GLY A 6 10.36 -12.32 2.38
C GLY A 6 9.13 -11.70 3.05
N ALA A 7 7.99 -12.41 3.12
CA ALA A 7 6.78 -11.90 3.77
C ALA A 7 6.83 -12.15 5.28
N ILE A 8 7.69 -11.39 5.96
CA ILE A 8 7.95 -11.50 7.40
C ILE A 8 8.04 -10.12 8.07
N ILE A 9 7.48 -10.04 9.27
CA ILE A 9 7.68 -8.93 10.20
C ILE A 9 8.78 -9.38 11.17
N SER A 10 9.81 -8.56 11.37
CA SER A 10 10.93 -8.85 12.26
C SER A 10 11.00 -7.80 13.37
N GLY A 11 10.75 -8.21 14.61
CA GLY A 11 10.58 -7.28 15.73
C GLY A 11 9.45 -6.30 15.45
N SER A 12 9.73 -5.01 15.52
CA SER A 12 8.79 -3.92 15.22
C SER A 12 8.85 -3.42 13.77
N SER A 13 9.65 -4.04 12.90
CA SER A 13 9.86 -3.57 11.52
C SER A 13 9.24 -4.49 10.48
N GLY A 14 8.78 -3.89 9.39
CA GLY A 14 8.25 -4.60 8.22
C GLY A 14 6.73 -4.81 8.26
N THR A 15 6.02 -4.08 9.13
CA THR A 15 4.56 -4.14 9.17
C THR A 15 3.96 -3.55 7.89
N ALA A 16 2.72 -3.94 7.58
CA ALA A 16 1.99 -3.31 6.48
C ALA A 16 1.75 -1.81 6.75
N GLN A 17 1.49 -1.45 8.00
CA GLN A 17 1.22 -0.06 8.40
C GLN A 17 2.44 0.85 8.18
N ASP A 18 3.66 0.37 8.45
CA ASP A 18 4.88 1.13 8.19
C ASP A 18 4.99 1.50 6.71
N LYS A 19 4.70 0.53 5.82
CA LYS A 19 4.76 0.72 4.37
C LYS A 19 3.67 1.65 3.87
N ILE A 20 2.45 1.49 4.37
CA ILE A 20 1.31 2.39 4.04
C ILE A 20 1.64 3.82 4.43
N THR A 21 2.15 4.03 5.64
CA THR A 21 2.47 5.37 6.16
C THR A 21 3.60 6.02 5.36
N ALA A 22 4.67 5.27 5.06
CA ALA A 22 5.79 5.77 4.28
C ALA A 22 5.39 6.14 2.84
N LEU A 23 4.63 5.27 2.16
CA LEU A 23 4.16 5.53 0.79
C LEU A 23 3.18 6.70 0.73
N ALA A 24 2.22 6.77 1.67
CA ALA A 24 1.30 7.91 1.76
C ALA A 24 2.03 9.24 2.01
N SER A 25 3.04 9.22 2.88
CA SER A 25 3.88 10.41 3.15
C SER A 25 4.72 10.83 1.93
N ALA A 26 5.03 9.90 1.03
CA ALA A 26 5.69 10.18 -0.24
C ALA A 26 4.72 10.63 -1.35
N GLY A 27 3.43 10.81 -1.04
CA GLY A 27 2.40 11.24 -1.99
C GLY A 27 1.72 10.12 -2.77
N ALA A 28 1.97 8.85 -2.45
CA ALA A 28 1.28 7.74 -3.10
C ALA A 28 -0.16 7.62 -2.59
N THR A 29 -1.11 7.41 -3.51
CA THR A 29 -2.49 7.04 -3.16
C THR A 29 -2.57 5.57 -2.79
N ILE A 30 -3.03 5.27 -1.57
CA ILE A 30 -3.15 3.90 -1.06
C ILE A 30 -4.55 3.35 -1.32
N ALA A 31 -4.65 2.21 -2.00
CA ALA A 31 -5.90 1.45 -2.06
C ALA A 31 -6.13 0.69 -0.74
N PRO A 32 -7.28 0.83 -0.08
CA PRO A 32 -7.53 0.24 1.25
C PRO A 32 -7.72 -1.27 1.20
N SER A 33 -8.05 -1.83 0.03
CA SER A 33 -8.19 -3.26 -0.21
C SER A 33 -7.74 -3.64 -1.62
N PRO A 34 -7.34 -4.90 -1.86
CA PRO A 34 -6.98 -5.36 -3.21
C PRO A 34 -8.12 -5.20 -4.23
N ALA A 35 -9.38 -5.31 -3.79
CA ALA A 35 -10.56 -5.16 -4.65
C ALA A 35 -10.75 -3.72 -5.15
N GLU A 36 -10.21 -2.73 -4.43
CA GLU A 36 -10.38 -1.31 -4.74
C GLU A 36 -9.26 -0.73 -5.62
N ILE A 37 -8.21 -1.50 -5.92
CA ILE A 37 -7.05 -1.03 -6.70
C ILE A 37 -7.49 -0.36 -8.01
N GLY A 38 -8.39 -0.98 -8.77
CA GLY A 38 -8.88 -0.42 -10.05
C GLY A 38 -9.66 0.88 -9.87
N LEU A 39 -10.52 0.96 -8.86
CA LEU A 39 -11.31 2.16 -8.56
C LEU A 39 -10.42 3.32 -8.09
N THR A 40 -9.45 3.04 -7.23
CA THR A 40 -8.49 4.03 -6.76
C THR A 40 -7.64 4.55 -7.90
N MET A 41 -7.14 3.67 -8.77
CA MET A 41 -6.37 4.08 -9.95
C MET A 41 -7.20 4.95 -10.89
N LYS A 42 -8.43 4.54 -11.22
CA LYS A 42 -9.33 5.33 -12.05
C LYS A 42 -9.52 6.75 -11.51
N LYS A 43 -9.83 6.88 -10.21
CA LYS A 43 -9.99 8.19 -9.55
C LYS A 43 -8.72 9.05 -9.68
N VAL A 44 -7.55 8.46 -9.48
CA VAL A 44 -6.26 9.15 -9.57
C VAL A 44 -5.97 9.61 -11.01
N LEU A 45 -6.36 8.85 -12.03
CA LEU A 45 -6.19 9.25 -13.43
C LEU A 45 -7.20 10.32 -13.87
N GLU A 46 -8.42 10.30 -13.34
CA GLU A 46 -9.45 11.30 -13.66
C GLU A 46 -9.23 12.64 -12.94
N THR A 47 -8.51 12.64 -11.80
CA THR A 47 -8.28 13.84 -10.97
C THR A 47 -6.92 14.49 -11.20
N GLN A 48 -6.00 13.82 -11.92
CA GLN A 48 -4.74 14.43 -12.33
C GLN A 48 -4.89 15.10 -13.70
N PRO A 49 -4.45 16.37 -13.85
CA PRO A 49 -4.49 17.09 -15.12
C PRO A 49 -3.56 16.49 -16.18
#